data_AF-A0A132B3T5-F1
#
_entry.id   AF-A0A132B3T5-F1
#
_cell.length_a   1.000
_cell.length_b   1.000
_cell.length_c   1.000
_cell.angle_alpha   90.00
_cell.angle_beta   90.00
_cell.angle_gamma   90.00
#
_symmetry.space_group_name_H-M   'P 1'
#
loop_
_entity.id
_entity.type
_entity.pdbx_description
1 polymer ?
#
loop_
_entity_poly.entity_id
_entity_poly.type
_entity_poly.pdbx_seq_one_letter_code
_entity_poly.pdbx_strand_id
1 'polypeptide(L)'
;MPSLPRSYTLPTSFNMPSKKDSILDAGNWDEIKQDVPPLSPIRRGRSKTWFLDIFRPLCMSKTGDPVKKARRTAYLDGLRGFAAFMVYWHHHQLWAHQTNKTDEVLQHGFGYNNEHHFASISGIRTLFSGGHFAVSIFFVVSGYVLSAKPLSLIQSAEHSKLGDNLSSALFRRWLRLYIPVIATTFLYMTSWHLFGLWTDSEHKGTYGEEVWNWYAEFKNFSFIFTGGGEPWLSYNFHVWSIPAEFRGSIVIFTALLSFSRATRNARLWCEAGLIFYFMYIVDGAFCAMFCAGMLICDLDLLADRNKIPEMFTRFEQFKELIFVNLFVVGIYLGGIPNHDGKLDELKKEKGWYYLSFLKPQAVFDYKWFYLFFAATFIVGSISRIPLIKSFFEMRFNQYLGRISFSLYLVHGPVLWTLGDRLYAATGWFRDVHQGGIPNWVNALPMSKAGPLGMEVGFLVPHLILLPVTFWLAELVTKLFDEPSVTFSQWLYGRTLRGSKL
;
A
#
# COMPACT_ATOMS: atom_id res chain seq x y z
N MET A 1 -89.39 9.60 -4.36
CA MET A 1 -88.98 9.57 -5.78
C MET A 1 -87.85 10.58 -5.96
N PRO A 2 -86.89 10.34 -6.86
CA PRO A 2 -85.62 9.62 -6.65
C PRO A 2 -84.42 10.59 -6.91
N SER A 3 -83.12 10.28 -6.85
CA SER A 3 -82.38 9.09 -7.27
C SER A 3 -80.88 9.16 -6.82
N LEU A 4 -80.38 8.08 -6.21
CA LEU A 4 -78.98 7.60 -6.29
C LEU A 4 -78.61 7.27 -7.77
N PRO A 5 -77.38 6.87 -8.20
CA PRO A 5 -76.18 6.43 -7.44
C PRO A 5 -74.81 6.90 -8.01
N ARG A 6 -73.71 6.62 -7.28
CA ARG A 6 -72.59 5.77 -7.75
C ARG A 6 -71.50 5.63 -6.69
N SER A 7 -71.38 4.41 -6.20
CA SER A 7 -70.25 3.85 -5.47
C SER A 7 -68.96 3.86 -6.31
N TYR A 8 -67.84 4.30 -5.73
CA TYR A 8 -66.52 3.88 -6.17
C TYR A 8 -65.61 3.61 -4.96
N THR A 9 -65.52 2.31 -4.66
CA THR A 9 -64.38 1.52 -4.20
C THR A 9 -63.06 2.25 -3.85
N LEU A 10 -62.59 2.00 -2.63
CA LEU A 10 -61.21 2.16 -2.18
C LEU A 10 -60.21 1.46 -3.12
N PRO A 11 -59.14 2.12 -3.58
CA PRO A 11 -57.99 1.43 -4.13
C PRO A 11 -57.11 0.95 -2.96
N THR A 12 -57.25 -0.32 -2.65
CA THR A 12 -56.20 -1.17 -2.12
C THR A 12 -54.92 -1.02 -2.95
N SER A 13 -53.85 -0.47 -2.37
CA SER A 13 -52.49 -1.03 -2.38
C SER A 13 -51.50 0.04 -1.91
N PHE A 14 -51.14 -0.04 -0.63
CA PHE A 14 -49.86 0.46 -0.18
C PHE A 14 -48.78 -0.30 -0.97
N ASN A 15 -48.15 0.36 -1.94
CA ASN A 15 -46.93 -0.14 -2.56
C ASN A 15 -45.81 -0.05 -1.52
N MET A 16 -45.72 -1.07 -0.67
CA MET A 16 -44.46 -1.44 -0.03
C MET A 16 -43.43 -1.67 -1.13
N PRO A 17 -42.22 -1.06 -1.08
CA PRO A 17 -41.11 -1.53 -1.88
C PRO A 17 -40.92 -3.01 -1.54
N SER A 18 -41.07 -3.85 -2.55
CA SER A 18 -41.04 -5.29 -2.40
C SER A 18 -39.77 -5.72 -1.68
N LYS A 19 -39.92 -6.60 -0.68
CA LYS A 19 -38.91 -7.57 -0.26
C LYS A 19 -38.21 -8.16 -1.49
N LYS A 20 -37.04 -7.62 -1.85
CA LYS A 20 -36.01 -8.22 -2.72
C LYS A 20 -34.80 -7.28 -2.81
N ASP A 21 -34.19 -7.02 -1.64
CA ASP A 21 -32.78 -6.58 -1.54
C ASP A 21 -32.16 -7.30 -0.34
N SER A 22 -32.29 -8.64 -0.35
CA SER A 22 -31.47 -9.45 0.53
C SER A 22 -30.02 -9.29 0.07
N ILE A 23 -29.21 -8.70 0.95
CA ILE A 23 -27.76 -8.48 0.86
C ILE A 23 -26.95 -9.76 0.55
N LEU A 24 -27.61 -10.93 0.48
CA LEU A 24 -27.02 -12.22 0.15
C LEU A 24 -27.00 -12.54 -1.36
N ASP A 25 -27.82 -11.88 -2.19
CA ASP A 25 -27.91 -12.20 -3.64
C ASP A 25 -27.01 -11.33 -4.53
N ALA A 26 -26.49 -10.21 -4.00
CA ALA A 26 -25.46 -9.43 -4.68
C ALA A 26 -24.08 -9.94 -4.23
N GLY A 27 -23.50 -10.85 -5.01
CA GLY A 27 -22.14 -11.39 -4.83
C GLY A 27 -21.03 -10.33 -4.98
N ASN A 28 -21.01 -9.33 -4.09
CA ASN A 28 -20.21 -8.11 -4.22
C ASN A 28 -19.06 -8.01 -3.21
N TRP A 29 -18.65 -9.14 -2.63
CA TRP A 29 -17.49 -9.21 -1.74
C TRP A 29 -16.67 -10.46 -2.03
N ASP A 30 -16.31 -10.64 -3.30
CA ASP A 30 -15.16 -11.46 -3.61
C ASP A 30 -13.90 -10.69 -3.18
N GLU A 31 -13.00 -11.36 -2.47
CA GLU A 31 -11.62 -10.88 -2.25
C GLU A 31 -11.13 -10.20 -3.51
N ILE A 32 -10.73 -8.92 -3.42
CA ILE A 32 -10.02 -8.14 -4.44
C ILE A 32 -10.01 -8.86 -5.79
N LYS A 33 -11.17 -8.99 -6.43
CA LYS A 33 -11.21 -9.35 -7.83
C LYS A 33 -10.73 -8.07 -8.50
N GLN A 34 -9.43 -8.03 -8.82
CA GLN A 34 -9.09 -7.53 -10.13
C GLN A 34 -9.99 -8.33 -11.08
N ASP A 35 -11.08 -7.71 -11.54
CA ASP A 35 -12.01 -8.32 -12.49
C ASP A 35 -11.24 -8.58 -13.79
N VAL A 36 -10.45 -9.63 -13.81
CA VAL A 36 -9.87 -10.18 -15.02
C VAL A 36 -10.93 -11.13 -15.56
N PRO A 37 -11.48 -10.89 -16.77
CA PRO A 37 -12.29 -11.91 -17.41
C PRO A 37 -11.47 -13.20 -17.46
N PRO A 38 -12.08 -14.38 -17.20
CA PRO A 38 -11.33 -15.63 -17.26
C PRO A 38 -10.64 -15.69 -18.62
N LEU A 39 -9.33 -15.94 -18.61
CA LEU A 39 -8.59 -16.21 -19.84
C LEU A 39 -9.33 -17.34 -20.56
N SER A 40 -10.09 -16.97 -21.58
CA SER A 40 -10.71 -17.92 -22.48
C SER A 40 -9.59 -18.83 -23.00
N PRO A 41 -9.82 -20.15 -23.11
CA PRO A 41 -8.79 -21.07 -23.57
C PRO A 41 -8.20 -20.54 -24.88
N ILE A 42 -6.87 -20.47 -24.91
CA ILE A 42 -6.03 -19.92 -25.97
C ILE A 42 -6.63 -20.29 -27.33
N ARG A 43 -7.39 -19.36 -27.93
CA ARG A 43 -7.72 -19.42 -29.35
C ARG A 43 -6.42 -19.14 -30.09
N ARG A 44 -5.90 -20.16 -30.78
CA ARG A 44 -4.62 -20.25 -31.52
C ARG A 44 -4.35 -19.16 -32.61
N GLY A 45 -4.98 -17.99 -32.56
CA GLY A 45 -4.87 -16.95 -33.59
C GLY A 45 -4.41 -15.54 -33.14
N ARG A 46 -4.13 -15.29 -31.85
CA ARG A 46 -3.88 -13.93 -31.30
C ARG A 46 -2.46 -13.66 -30.77
N SER A 47 -1.46 -14.46 -31.13
CA SER A 47 -0.10 -14.33 -30.57
C SER A 47 0.55 -12.96 -30.86
N LYS A 48 0.43 -12.42 -32.09
CA LYS A 48 1.05 -11.13 -32.44
C LYS A 48 0.40 -9.91 -31.77
N THR A 49 -0.92 -9.91 -31.55
CA THR A 49 -1.60 -8.81 -30.84
C THR A 49 -1.35 -8.87 -29.34
N TRP A 50 -1.23 -10.07 -28.76
CA TRP A 50 -0.96 -10.24 -27.33
C TRP A 50 0.40 -9.66 -26.91
N PHE A 51 1.46 -9.87 -27.70
CA PHE A 51 2.76 -9.24 -27.44
C PHE A 51 2.71 -7.71 -27.50
N LEU A 52 2.00 -7.14 -28.48
CA LEU A 52 1.83 -5.69 -28.60
C LEU A 52 0.98 -5.10 -27.47
N ASP A 53 -0.02 -5.83 -26.98
CA ASP A 53 -0.88 -5.43 -25.86
C ASP A 53 -0.16 -5.47 -24.49
N ILE A 54 0.86 -6.32 -24.35
CA ILE A 54 1.73 -6.37 -23.17
C ILE A 54 2.54 -5.07 -23.06
N PHE A 55 3.21 -4.68 -24.15
CA PHE A 55 4.12 -3.54 -24.17
C PHE A 55 3.42 -2.18 -24.30
N ARG A 56 2.14 -2.14 -24.66
CA ARG A 56 1.37 -0.90 -24.77
C ARG A 56 0.91 -0.42 -23.37
N PRO A 57 1.27 0.81 -22.97
CA PRO A 57 0.75 1.41 -21.74
C PRO A 57 -0.76 1.60 -21.85
N LEU A 58 -1.51 1.17 -20.85
CA LEU A 58 -2.96 1.31 -20.79
C LEU A 58 -3.41 2.77 -20.70
N CYS A 59 -2.55 3.69 -20.24
CA CYS A 59 -2.80 5.13 -20.31
C CYS A 59 -2.97 5.63 -21.77
N MET A 60 -2.44 4.89 -22.74
CA MET A 60 -2.55 5.15 -24.18
C MET A 60 -3.57 4.21 -24.89
N SER A 61 -4.26 3.34 -24.15
CA SER A 61 -5.33 2.52 -24.69
C SER A 61 -6.63 3.33 -24.75
N LYS A 62 -7.00 3.76 -25.95
CA LYS A 62 -8.36 4.27 -26.24
C LYS A 62 -9.34 3.09 -26.27
N THR A 63 -9.68 2.54 -25.12
CA THR A 63 -10.83 1.64 -24.98
C THR A 63 -11.78 2.24 -23.97
N GLY A 64 -12.88 2.80 -24.48
CA GLY A 64 -14.01 3.28 -23.71
C GLY A 64 -14.75 2.11 -23.08
N ASP A 65 -14.13 1.44 -22.12
CA ASP A 65 -14.87 0.54 -21.25
C ASP A 65 -15.91 1.38 -20.49
N PRO A 66 -17.16 0.89 -20.39
CA PRO A 66 -18.19 1.60 -19.63
C PRO A 66 -17.66 1.84 -18.23
N VAL A 67 -17.83 3.08 -17.73
CA VAL A 67 -17.42 3.47 -16.38
C VAL A 67 -18.19 2.56 -15.40
N LYS A 68 -17.57 1.44 -15.01
CA LYS A 68 -18.10 0.57 -13.96
C LYS A 68 -18.25 1.45 -12.73
N LYS A 69 -19.44 1.43 -12.12
CA LYS A 69 -19.70 2.18 -10.88
C LYS A 69 -18.62 1.80 -9.87
N ALA A 70 -17.86 2.80 -9.42
CA ALA A 70 -16.75 2.57 -8.51
C ALA A 70 -17.26 1.80 -7.28
N ARG A 71 -16.58 0.69 -6.96
CA ARG A 71 -16.88 -0.09 -5.76
C ARG A 71 -16.76 0.82 -4.54
N ARG A 72 -17.49 0.53 -3.46
CA ARG A 72 -17.48 1.36 -2.24
C ARG A 72 -16.06 1.59 -1.69
N THR A 73 -15.19 0.60 -1.83
CA THR A 73 -13.79 0.62 -1.36
C THR A 73 -12.80 1.07 -2.44
N ALA A 74 -13.24 1.62 -3.58
CA ALA A 74 -12.36 2.07 -4.66
C ALA A 74 -11.34 3.12 -4.19
N TYR A 75 -11.74 3.99 -3.27
CA TYR A 75 -10.84 4.97 -2.66
C TYR A 75 -9.63 4.33 -1.96
N LEU A 76 -9.74 3.10 -1.43
CA LEU A 76 -8.62 2.39 -0.81
C LEU A 76 -7.59 1.93 -1.85
N ASP A 77 -8.05 1.52 -3.04
CA ASP A 77 -7.14 1.21 -4.15
C ASP A 77 -6.42 2.47 -4.62
N GLY A 78 -7.14 3.58 -4.72
CA GLY A 78 -6.57 4.89 -5.07
C GLY A 78 -5.56 5.40 -4.05
N LEU A 79 -5.87 5.27 -2.76
CA LEU A 79 -4.97 5.61 -1.66
C LEU A 79 -3.70 4.77 -1.68
N ARG A 80 -3.83 3.45 -1.88
CA ARG A 80 -2.68 2.54 -2.06
C ARG A 80 -1.85 2.95 -3.28
N GLY A 81 -2.48 3.30 -4.39
CA GLY A 81 -1.81 3.81 -5.59
C GLY A 81 -0.98 5.06 -5.31
N PHE A 82 -1.60 6.05 -4.67
CA PHE A 82 -0.94 7.30 -4.33
C PHE A 82 0.22 7.08 -3.34
N ALA A 83 0.02 6.23 -2.32
CA ALA A 83 1.08 5.85 -1.39
C ALA A 83 2.27 5.18 -2.10
N ALA A 84 2.03 4.32 -3.11
CA ALA A 84 3.12 3.71 -3.90
C ALA A 84 3.91 4.76 -4.69
N PHE A 85 3.23 5.77 -5.22
CA PHE A 85 3.89 6.90 -5.86
C PHE A 85 4.70 7.75 -4.87
N MET A 86 4.19 7.98 -3.65
CA MET A 86 4.96 8.64 -2.58
C MET A 86 6.22 7.86 -2.21
N VAL A 87 6.15 6.52 -2.17
CA VAL A 87 7.33 5.66 -1.95
C VAL A 87 8.35 5.83 -3.08
N TYR A 88 7.90 5.80 -4.34
CA TYR A 88 8.77 6.08 -5.49
C TYR A 88 9.48 7.43 -5.33
N TRP A 89 8.71 8.49 -5.08
CA TRP A 89 9.24 9.84 -4.97
C TRP A 89 10.21 10.00 -3.80
N HIS A 90 9.88 9.41 -2.64
CA HIS A 90 10.73 9.41 -1.45
C HIS A 90 12.13 8.84 -1.72
N HIS A 91 12.21 7.68 -2.36
CA HIS A 91 13.51 7.05 -2.63
C HIS A 91 14.33 7.82 -3.66
N HIS A 92 13.66 8.44 -4.65
CA HIS A 92 14.32 9.35 -5.58
C HIS A 92 14.87 10.60 -4.87
N GLN A 93 14.11 11.18 -3.94
CA GLN A 93 14.55 12.31 -3.12
C GLN A 93 15.76 11.94 -2.26
N LEU A 94 15.69 10.81 -1.53
CA LEU A 94 16.79 10.33 -0.71
C LEU A 94 18.06 10.11 -1.54
N TRP A 95 17.93 9.43 -2.67
CA TRP A 95 19.06 9.12 -3.55
C TRP A 95 19.75 10.40 -4.04
N ALA A 96 18.99 11.37 -4.56
CA ALA A 96 19.57 12.58 -5.15
C ALA A 96 20.23 13.49 -4.10
N HIS A 97 19.67 13.52 -2.89
CA HIS A 97 20.10 14.45 -1.84
C HIS A 97 21.12 13.87 -0.86
N GLN A 98 21.49 12.59 -1.01
CA GLN A 98 22.48 11.92 -0.17
C GLN A 98 23.89 12.55 -0.28
N THR A 99 24.31 12.97 -1.48
CA THR A 99 25.67 13.51 -1.71
C THR A 99 25.92 14.83 -0.97
N ASN A 100 24.88 15.65 -0.79
CA ASN A 100 25.02 17.02 -0.29
C ASN A 100 24.69 17.16 1.21
N LYS A 101 24.44 16.06 1.94
CA LYS A 101 23.84 16.09 3.29
C LYS A 101 22.49 16.83 3.36
N THR A 102 21.87 17.10 2.22
CA THR A 102 20.55 17.72 2.13
C THR A 102 19.43 16.73 2.43
N ASP A 103 19.74 15.44 2.44
CA ASP A 103 18.86 14.39 2.94
C ASP A 103 18.60 14.54 4.46
N GLU A 104 19.58 15.03 5.22
CA GLU A 104 19.43 15.41 6.64
C GLU A 104 18.38 16.53 6.79
N VAL A 105 18.44 17.56 5.95
CA VAL A 105 17.45 18.66 5.95
C VAL A 105 16.03 18.16 5.64
N LEU A 106 15.90 17.24 4.68
CA LEU A 106 14.63 16.57 4.38
C LEU A 106 14.16 15.65 5.51
N GLN A 107 15.05 15.26 6.42
CA GLN A 107 14.76 14.42 7.58
C GLN A 107 14.40 15.22 8.84
N HIS A 108 14.70 16.53 8.86
CA HIS A 108 14.39 17.47 9.93
C HIS A 108 13.12 18.32 9.69
N GLY A 109 12.62 18.92 10.76
CA GLY A 109 11.43 19.78 10.73
C GLY A 109 11.73 21.20 10.25
N PHE A 110 10.68 21.91 9.85
CA PHE A 110 10.78 23.32 9.46
C PHE A 110 11.34 24.21 10.59
N GLY A 111 12.41 24.93 10.31
CA GLY A 111 13.06 25.84 11.25
C GLY A 111 14.05 25.15 12.20
N TYR A 112 14.36 23.87 12.00
CA TYR A 112 15.47 23.17 12.65
C TYR A 112 16.80 23.82 12.26
N ASN A 113 17.70 24.05 13.22
CA ASN A 113 18.98 24.74 13.00
C ASN A 113 18.87 26.08 12.23
N ASN A 114 17.75 26.81 12.37
CA ASN A 114 17.43 28.04 11.62
C ASN A 114 17.28 27.88 10.10
N GLU A 115 17.12 26.66 9.59
CA GLU A 115 16.85 26.39 8.17
C GLU A 115 15.35 26.26 7.91
N HIS A 116 14.86 26.98 6.89
CA HIS A 116 13.44 27.12 6.61
C HIS A 116 13.14 26.73 5.17
N HIS A 117 12.88 25.43 4.95
CA HIS A 117 12.60 24.89 3.62
C HIS A 117 11.13 24.52 3.47
N PHE A 118 10.53 24.85 2.33
CA PHE A 118 9.14 24.48 2.04
C PHE A 118 8.90 22.96 2.19
N ALA A 119 9.85 22.14 1.76
CA ALA A 119 9.81 20.68 1.85
C ALA A 119 9.92 20.12 3.27
N SER A 120 10.27 20.93 4.29
CA SER A 120 10.34 20.49 5.69
C SER A 120 9.12 20.88 6.54
N ILE A 121 8.14 21.58 5.96
CA ILE A 121 6.88 21.92 6.64
C ILE A 121 6.10 20.64 6.92
N SER A 122 5.67 20.45 8.18
CA SER A 122 4.88 19.29 8.59
C SER A 122 3.61 19.16 7.73
N GLY A 123 3.27 17.92 7.36
CA GLY A 123 2.23 17.64 6.37
C GLY A 123 2.72 17.76 4.92
N ILE A 124 3.25 18.92 4.50
CA ILE A 124 3.78 19.11 3.13
C ILE A 124 4.97 18.18 2.86
N ARG A 125 5.85 18.05 3.85
CA ARG A 125 7.00 17.16 3.85
C ARG A 125 6.66 15.72 3.46
N THR A 126 5.45 15.24 3.77
CA THR A 126 5.03 13.87 3.40
C THR A 126 5.08 13.66 1.88
N LEU A 127 4.88 14.70 1.07
CA LEU A 127 4.96 14.64 -0.38
C LEU A 127 6.40 14.55 -0.91
N PHE A 128 7.41 14.81 -0.07
CA PHE A 128 8.83 14.75 -0.42
C PHE A 128 9.52 13.56 0.25
N SER A 129 9.40 13.45 1.57
CA SER A 129 10.12 12.45 2.37
C SER A 129 9.19 11.46 3.10
N GLY A 130 7.93 11.31 2.68
CA GLY A 130 6.91 10.55 3.40
C GLY A 130 6.85 9.05 3.10
N GLY A 131 7.96 8.41 2.70
CA GLY A 131 7.95 6.98 2.33
C GLY A 131 7.51 6.06 3.47
N HIS A 132 8.02 6.26 4.68
CA HIS A 132 7.59 5.48 5.85
C HIS A 132 6.12 5.70 6.21
N PHE A 133 5.59 6.91 6.03
CA PHE A 133 4.17 7.20 6.21
C PHE A 133 3.30 6.46 5.18
N ALA A 134 3.74 6.43 3.92
CA ALA A 134 3.08 5.65 2.87
C ALA A 134 3.08 4.14 3.18
N VAL A 135 4.18 3.60 3.73
CA VAL A 135 4.25 2.20 4.20
C VAL A 135 3.28 1.96 5.37
N SER A 136 3.16 2.89 6.32
CA SER A 136 2.16 2.78 7.39
C SER A 136 0.72 2.78 6.85
N ILE A 137 0.44 3.56 5.81
CA ILE A 137 -0.85 3.51 5.10
C ILE A 137 -1.06 2.12 4.48
N PHE A 138 -0.04 1.52 3.86
CA PHE A 138 -0.15 0.14 3.34
C PHE A 138 -0.53 -0.85 4.43
N PHE A 139 0.12 -0.81 5.60
CA PHE A 139 -0.20 -1.73 6.69
C PHE A 139 -1.64 -1.60 7.20
N VAL A 140 -2.14 -0.37 7.37
CA VAL A 140 -3.54 -0.15 7.78
C VAL A 140 -4.51 -0.59 6.68
N VAL A 141 -4.25 -0.26 5.41
CA VAL A 141 -5.08 -0.68 4.27
C VAL A 141 -5.08 -2.20 4.14
N SER A 142 -3.93 -2.85 4.28
CA SER A 142 -3.79 -4.31 4.26
C SER A 142 -4.61 -4.95 5.38
N GLY A 143 -4.53 -4.44 6.61
CA GLY A 143 -5.38 -4.88 7.72
C GLY A 143 -6.88 -4.76 7.43
N TYR A 144 -7.32 -3.64 6.86
CA TYR A 144 -8.71 -3.41 6.46
C TYR A 144 -9.17 -4.43 5.40
N VAL A 145 -8.42 -4.53 4.30
CA VAL A 145 -8.79 -5.33 3.14
C VAL A 145 -8.78 -6.83 3.43
N LEU A 146 -7.80 -7.30 4.21
CA LEU A 146 -7.73 -8.71 4.64
C LEU A 146 -8.89 -9.08 5.56
N SER A 147 -9.42 -8.12 6.32
CA SER A 147 -10.50 -8.34 7.29
C SER A 147 -11.90 -8.23 6.69
N ALA A 148 -12.07 -7.52 5.56
CA ALA A 148 -13.38 -7.20 4.99
C ALA A 148 -14.27 -8.42 4.74
N LYS A 149 -13.77 -9.44 4.03
CA LYS A 149 -14.55 -10.65 3.74
C LYS A 149 -14.76 -11.51 4.99
N PRO A 150 -13.72 -11.85 5.78
CA PRO A 150 -13.89 -12.58 7.04
C PRO A 150 -14.87 -11.92 8.01
N LEU A 151 -14.75 -10.61 8.28
CA LEU A 151 -15.64 -9.89 9.19
C LEU A 151 -17.08 -9.87 8.66
N SER A 152 -17.28 -9.70 7.35
CA SER A 152 -18.62 -9.79 6.77
C SER A 152 -19.26 -11.15 7.02
N LEU A 153 -18.49 -12.25 6.94
CA LEU A 153 -18.97 -13.61 7.24
C LEU A 153 -19.22 -13.81 8.74
N ILE A 154 -18.35 -13.28 9.61
CA ILE A 154 -18.51 -13.31 11.08
C ILE A 154 -19.79 -12.59 11.49
N GLN A 155 -20.02 -11.37 10.97
CA GLN A 155 -21.21 -10.57 11.28
C GLN A 155 -22.51 -11.18 10.72
N SER A 156 -22.41 -12.03 9.70
CA SER A 156 -23.54 -12.79 9.15
C SER A 156 -23.69 -14.20 9.78
N ALA A 157 -22.87 -14.55 10.77
CA ALA A 157 -22.82 -15.86 11.42
C ALA A 157 -22.54 -17.05 10.46
N GLU A 158 -21.89 -16.80 9.32
CA GLU A 158 -21.55 -17.80 8.30
C GLU A 158 -20.19 -18.46 8.57
N HIS A 159 -20.02 -19.07 9.75
CA HIS A 159 -18.74 -19.57 10.23
C HIS A 159 -18.13 -20.71 9.39
N SER A 160 -18.95 -21.50 8.67
CA SER A 160 -18.44 -22.53 7.77
C SER A 160 -17.66 -21.91 6.61
N LYS A 161 -18.28 -20.93 5.93
CA LYS A 161 -17.65 -20.22 4.81
C LYS A 161 -16.44 -19.39 5.25
N LEU A 162 -16.41 -18.95 6.51
CA LEU A 162 -15.26 -18.26 7.09
C LEU A 162 -14.02 -19.16 7.09
N GLY A 163 -14.15 -20.42 7.51
CA GLY A 163 -13.04 -21.38 7.53
C GLY A 163 -12.48 -21.60 6.12
N ASP A 164 -13.35 -21.80 5.14
CA ASP A 164 -12.95 -21.94 3.73
C ASP A 164 -12.24 -20.69 3.23
N ASN A 165 -12.77 -19.50 3.54
CA ASN A 165 -12.17 -18.24 3.12
C ASN A 165 -10.78 -18.02 3.74
N LEU A 166 -10.62 -18.20 5.06
CA LEU A 166 -9.35 -18.00 5.74
C LEU A 166 -8.28 -19.01 5.31
N SER A 167 -8.65 -20.29 5.16
CA SER A 167 -7.74 -21.34 4.67
C SER A 167 -7.21 -20.99 3.27
N SER A 168 -8.11 -20.59 2.39
CA SER A 168 -7.80 -20.22 1.02
C SER A 168 -6.95 -18.94 0.93
N ALA A 169 -7.29 -17.93 1.74
CA ALA A 169 -6.55 -16.67 1.80
C ALA A 169 -5.12 -16.86 2.32
N LEU A 170 -4.94 -17.60 3.42
CA LEU A 170 -3.63 -17.87 4.01
C LEU A 170 -2.72 -18.67 3.06
N PHE A 171 -3.24 -19.73 2.43
CA PHE A 171 -2.48 -20.54 1.47
C PHE A 171 -1.94 -19.70 0.30
N ARG A 172 -2.77 -18.83 -0.27
CA ARG A 172 -2.39 -18.01 -1.43
C ARG A 172 -1.48 -16.84 -1.08
N ARG A 173 -1.54 -16.33 0.15
CA ARG A 173 -0.92 -15.05 0.51
C ARG A 173 0.60 -15.07 0.32
N TRP A 174 1.27 -16.15 0.74
CA TRP A 174 2.73 -16.28 0.55
C TRP A 174 3.08 -16.24 -0.95
N LEU A 175 2.40 -17.04 -1.77
CA LEU A 175 2.66 -17.11 -3.21
C LEU A 175 2.42 -15.77 -3.92
N ARG A 176 1.31 -15.09 -3.59
CA ARG A 176 0.97 -13.78 -4.18
C ARG A 176 2.01 -12.70 -3.86
N LEU A 177 2.54 -12.70 -2.64
CA LEU A 177 3.55 -11.72 -2.23
C LEU A 177 4.93 -12.05 -2.81
N TYR A 178 5.36 -13.31 -2.71
CA TYR A 178 6.75 -13.67 -3.01
C TYR A 178 7.02 -14.02 -4.47
N ILE A 179 6.05 -14.48 -5.27
CA ILE A 179 6.30 -14.80 -6.70
C ILE A 179 6.75 -13.54 -7.48
N PRO A 180 6.08 -12.37 -7.37
CA PRO A 180 6.54 -11.18 -8.07
C PRO A 180 7.87 -10.65 -7.54
N VAL A 181 8.15 -10.79 -6.23
CA VAL A 181 9.47 -10.46 -5.64
C VAL A 181 10.57 -11.35 -6.23
N ILE A 182 10.34 -12.66 -6.30
CA ILE A 182 11.26 -13.63 -6.93
C ILE A 182 11.53 -13.21 -8.37
N ALA A 183 10.49 -12.99 -9.16
CA ALA A 183 10.64 -12.66 -10.57
C ALA A 183 11.43 -11.36 -10.79
N THR A 184 11.06 -10.29 -10.07
CA THR A 184 11.70 -8.97 -10.25
C THR A 184 13.15 -8.95 -9.79
N THR A 185 13.46 -9.54 -8.63
CA THR A 185 14.83 -9.59 -8.11
C THR A 185 15.73 -10.51 -8.93
N PHE A 186 15.21 -11.66 -9.39
CA PHE A 186 15.93 -12.58 -10.26
C PHE A 186 16.24 -11.95 -11.62
N LEU A 187 15.28 -11.25 -12.23
CA LEU A 187 15.50 -10.53 -13.49
C LEU A 187 16.50 -9.38 -13.32
N TYR A 188 16.43 -8.64 -12.22
CA TYR A 188 17.37 -7.56 -11.93
C TYR A 188 18.81 -8.08 -11.79
N MET A 189 19.02 -9.11 -10.96
CA MET A 189 20.30 -9.82 -10.84
C MET A 189 20.82 -10.33 -12.18
N THR A 190 19.94 -10.96 -12.97
CA THR A 190 20.31 -11.51 -14.29
C THR A 190 20.73 -10.40 -15.25
N SER A 191 20.11 -9.21 -15.16
CA SER A 191 20.36 -8.11 -16.09
C SER A 191 21.81 -7.60 -16.03
N TRP A 192 22.43 -7.51 -14.85
CA TRP A 192 23.81 -7.03 -14.76
C TRP A 192 24.83 -8.06 -15.26
N HIS A 193 24.58 -9.35 -15.05
CA HIS A 193 25.42 -10.42 -15.60
C HIS A 193 25.28 -10.56 -17.12
N LEU A 194 24.08 -10.36 -17.66
CA LEU A 194 23.80 -10.50 -19.09
C LEU A 194 24.30 -9.30 -19.91
N PHE A 195 24.13 -8.10 -19.39
CA PHE A 195 24.42 -6.86 -20.12
C PHE A 195 25.68 -6.13 -19.63
N GLY A 196 26.38 -6.65 -18.61
CA GLY A 196 27.54 -5.99 -18.01
C GLY A 196 27.19 -4.66 -17.34
N LEU A 197 25.99 -4.54 -16.75
CA LEU A 197 25.54 -3.30 -16.14
C LEU A 197 26.23 -3.10 -14.78
N TRP A 198 26.97 -2.01 -14.65
CA TRP A 198 27.43 -1.56 -13.34
C TRP A 198 26.24 -1.09 -12.47
N THR A 199 26.23 -1.51 -11.21
CA THR A 199 25.37 -1.01 -10.11
C THR A 199 26.21 -0.91 -8.83
N ASP A 200 25.78 -0.08 -7.88
CA ASP A 200 26.42 0.11 -6.56
C ASP A 200 26.13 -1.06 -5.59
N SER A 201 26.28 -2.29 -6.07
CA SER A 201 26.05 -3.52 -5.28
C SER A 201 27.19 -4.49 -5.50
N GLU A 202 27.47 -5.34 -4.51
CA GLU A 202 28.56 -6.32 -4.61
C GLU A 202 28.15 -7.49 -5.51
N HIS A 203 28.58 -7.45 -6.78
CA HIS A 203 28.34 -8.53 -7.74
C HIS A 203 29.26 -9.71 -7.46
N LYS A 204 28.74 -10.93 -7.60
CA LYS A 204 29.55 -12.16 -7.52
C LYS A 204 30.30 -12.40 -8.82
N GLY A 205 31.42 -13.12 -8.74
CA GLY A 205 32.33 -13.31 -9.88
C GLY A 205 31.72 -14.13 -11.02
N THR A 206 30.82 -15.06 -10.69
CA THR A 206 30.11 -15.89 -11.67
C THR A 206 28.60 -15.84 -11.48
N TYR A 207 27.85 -16.05 -12.57
CA TYR A 207 26.38 -16.12 -12.52
C TYR A 207 25.87 -17.24 -11.60
N GLY A 208 26.57 -18.38 -11.53
CA GLY A 208 26.21 -19.48 -10.64
C GLY A 208 26.34 -19.11 -9.15
N GLU A 209 27.43 -18.44 -8.77
CA GLU A 209 27.61 -17.90 -7.42
C GLU A 209 26.56 -16.84 -7.09
N GLU A 210 26.22 -15.99 -8.05
CA GLU A 210 25.19 -14.97 -7.89
C GLU A 210 23.81 -15.60 -7.62
N VAL A 211 23.40 -16.58 -8.43
CA VAL A 211 22.14 -17.31 -8.23
C VAL A 211 22.11 -18.01 -6.86
N TRP A 212 23.24 -18.58 -6.43
CA TRP A 212 23.34 -19.21 -5.12
C TRP A 212 23.24 -18.19 -3.97
N ASN A 213 23.92 -17.04 -4.09
CA ASN A 213 23.83 -15.95 -3.11
C ASN A 213 22.39 -15.42 -3.02
N TRP A 214 21.76 -15.13 -4.16
CA TRP A 214 20.36 -14.74 -4.24
C TRP A 214 19.43 -15.73 -3.56
N TYR A 215 19.59 -17.03 -3.82
CA TYR A 215 18.80 -18.06 -3.16
C TYR A 215 19.02 -18.08 -1.64
N ALA A 216 20.28 -17.97 -1.20
CA ALA A 216 20.64 -17.98 0.22
C ALA A 216 20.09 -16.77 0.97
N GLU A 217 20.10 -15.59 0.37
CA GLU A 217 19.45 -14.40 0.93
C GLU A 217 17.93 -14.54 0.90
N PHE A 218 17.35 -14.91 -0.25
CA PHE A 218 15.90 -14.98 -0.43
C PHE A 218 15.23 -15.99 0.52
N LYS A 219 15.82 -17.17 0.74
CA LYS A 219 15.26 -18.17 1.67
C LYS A 219 15.22 -17.63 3.11
N ASN A 220 16.22 -16.85 3.52
CA ASN A 220 16.28 -16.27 4.86
C ASN A 220 15.31 -15.09 4.96
N PHE A 221 15.29 -14.24 3.94
CA PHE A 221 14.38 -13.09 3.83
C PHE A 221 12.90 -13.51 3.86
N SER A 222 12.53 -14.59 3.17
CA SER A 222 11.17 -15.10 3.14
C SER A 222 10.74 -15.84 4.42
N PHE A 223 11.67 -16.13 5.34
CA PHE A 223 11.39 -16.78 6.62
C PHE A 223 10.94 -15.78 7.69
N ILE A 224 9.63 -15.62 7.82
CA ILE A 224 9.00 -14.64 8.71
C ILE A 224 9.12 -14.90 10.22
N PHE A 225 9.64 -16.05 10.66
CA PHE A 225 9.85 -16.30 12.09
C PHE A 225 11.28 -15.99 12.52
N THR A 226 12.09 -15.39 11.66
CA THR A 226 13.41 -14.93 12.07
C THR A 226 13.29 -13.83 13.13
N GLY A 227 14.00 -14.02 14.25
CA GLY A 227 14.04 -13.08 15.38
C GLY A 227 15.20 -12.07 15.30
N GLY A 228 16.06 -12.19 14.28
CA GLY A 228 17.23 -11.34 14.06
C GLY A 228 17.88 -11.59 12.70
N GLY A 229 18.96 -10.87 12.40
CA GLY A 229 19.64 -10.89 11.10
C GLY A 229 19.30 -9.67 10.24
N GLU A 230 19.84 -9.65 9.02
CA GLU A 230 19.63 -8.55 8.07
C GLU A 230 18.19 -8.59 7.52
N PRO A 231 17.36 -7.54 7.72
CA PRO A 231 15.99 -7.50 7.20
C PRO A 231 15.91 -7.18 5.71
N TRP A 232 17.03 -6.81 5.07
CA TRP A 232 17.07 -6.42 3.67
C TRP A 232 17.42 -7.60 2.76
N LEU A 233 16.96 -7.51 1.52
CA LEU A 233 17.41 -8.33 0.41
C LEU A 233 18.36 -7.47 -0.43
N SER A 234 19.63 -7.86 -0.60
CA SER A 234 20.65 -7.02 -1.28
C SER A 234 20.23 -6.67 -2.71
N TYR A 235 19.51 -7.57 -3.37
CA TYR A 235 18.97 -7.38 -4.71
C TYR A 235 17.85 -6.34 -4.79
N ASN A 236 17.15 -6.07 -3.68
CA ASN A 236 16.19 -4.99 -3.59
C ASN A 236 15.88 -4.62 -2.13
N PHE A 237 16.65 -3.73 -1.52
CA PHE A 237 16.48 -3.40 -0.10
C PHE A 237 15.09 -2.81 0.20
N HIS A 238 14.47 -2.17 -0.80
CA HIS A 238 13.15 -1.57 -0.63
C HIS A 238 12.08 -2.60 -0.30
N VAL A 239 12.24 -3.90 -0.63
CA VAL A 239 11.21 -4.92 -0.39
C VAL A 239 11.09 -5.38 1.06
N TRP A 240 11.85 -4.81 2.00
CA TRP A 240 11.83 -5.15 3.43
C TRP A 240 10.42 -5.20 4.07
N SER A 241 9.46 -4.44 3.54
CA SER A 241 8.09 -4.45 4.06
C SER A 241 7.32 -5.73 3.73
N ILE A 242 7.77 -6.55 2.76
CA ILE A 242 7.06 -7.76 2.31
C ILE A 242 6.99 -8.85 3.39
N PRO A 243 8.09 -9.19 4.10
CA PRO A 243 8.02 -10.04 5.28
C PRO A 243 7.09 -9.48 6.37
N ALA A 244 7.12 -8.17 6.61
CA ALA A 244 6.21 -7.51 7.56
C ALA A 244 4.73 -7.61 7.13
N GLU A 245 4.44 -7.45 5.84
CA GLU A 245 3.12 -7.65 5.24
C GLU A 245 2.61 -9.07 5.45
N PHE A 246 3.47 -10.08 5.29
CA PHE A 246 3.09 -11.47 5.54
C PHE A 246 2.87 -11.75 7.04
N ARG A 247 3.75 -11.24 7.91
CA ARG A 247 3.58 -11.31 9.38
C ARG A 247 2.26 -10.69 9.83
N GLY A 248 1.98 -9.46 9.39
CA GLY A 248 0.72 -8.77 9.69
C GLY A 248 -0.50 -9.54 9.18
N SER A 249 -0.40 -10.16 8.00
CA SER A 249 -1.47 -11.02 7.47
C SER A 249 -1.79 -12.21 8.38
N ILE A 250 -0.77 -12.86 8.93
CA ILE A 250 -0.95 -13.99 9.86
C ILE A 250 -1.63 -13.52 11.15
N VAL A 251 -1.20 -12.38 11.71
CA VAL A 251 -1.83 -11.77 12.89
C VAL A 251 -3.32 -11.52 12.63
N ILE A 252 -3.68 -10.95 11.48
CA ILE A 252 -5.07 -10.71 11.11
C ILE A 252 -5.87 -12.01 10.95
N PHE A 253 -5.37 -12.99 10.19
CA PHE A 253 -6.11 -14.24 9.98
C PHE A 253 -6.32 -15.02 11.28
N THR A 254 -5.31 -15.05 12.15
CA THR A 254 -5.41 -15.71 13.47
C THR A 254 -6.34 -14.96 14.43
N ALA A 255 -6.29 -13.63 14.46
CA ALA A 255 -7.20 -12.80 15.25
C ALA A 255 -8.65 -12.98 14.80
N LEU A 256 -8.93 -12.93 13.48
CA LEU A 256 -10.26 -13.11 12.92
C LEU A 256 -10.84 -14.49 13.23
N LEU A 257 -10.02 -15.54 13.14
CA LEU A 257 -10.44 -16.89 13.53
C LEU A 257 -10.75 -16.95 15.03
N SER A 258 -9.87 -16.40 15.86
CA SER A 258 -10.01 -16.40 17.33
C SER A 258 -11.24 -15.63 17.80
N PHE A 259 -11.52 -14.48 17.19
CA PHE A 259 -12.65 -13.62 17.55
C PHE A 259 -13.93 -13.95 16.80
N SER A 260 -13.91 -14.95 15.90
CA SER A 260 -15.06 -15.32 15.06
C SER A 260 -16.32 -15.69 15.85
N ARG A 261 -16.16 -16.19 17.08
CA ARG A 261 -17.25 -16.58 17.98
C ARG A 261 -17.55 -15.55 19.08
N ALA A 262 -16.77 -14.48 19.16
CA ALA A 262 -16.98 -13.45 20.16
C ALA A 262 -18.25 -12.65 19.86
N THR A 263 -18.91 -12.16 20.92
CA THR A 263 -19.99 -11.17 20.76
C THR A 263 -19.42 -9.90 20.11
N ARG A 264 -20.28 -9.08 19.48
CA ARG A 264 -19.85 -7.83 18.81
C ARG A 264 -18.93 -6.98 19.70
N ASN A 265 -19.37 -6.68 20.92
CA ASN A 265 -18.60 -5.81 21.81
C ASN A 265 -17.32 -6.48 22.31
N ALA A 266 -17.37 -7.79 22.61
CA ALA A 266 -16.17 -8.53 23.01
C ALA A 266 -15.12 -8.54 21.89
N ARG A 267 -15.53 -8.76 20.63
CA ARG A 267 -14.64 -8.70 19.47
C ARG A 267 -13.98 -7.33 19.36
N LEU A 268 -14.75 -6.24 19.38
CA LEU A 268 -14.20 -4.87 19.30
C LEU A 268 -13.20 -4.58 20.43
N TRP A 269 -13.48 -5.04 21.66
CA TRP A 269 -12.54 -4.93 22.77
C TRP A 269 -11.28 -5.77 22.59
N CYS A 270 -11.39 -6.97 22.01
CA CYS A 270 -10.23 -7.78 21.67
C CYS A 270 -9.37 -7.13 20.58
N GLU A 271 -9.98 -6.55 19.54
CA GLU A 271 -9.27 -5.82 18.49
C GLU A 271 -8.55 -4.59 19.07
N ALA A 272 -9.24 -3.78 19.89
CA ALA A 272 -8.65 -2.65 20.59
C ALA A 272 -7.55 -3.09 21.58
N GLY A 273 -7.74 -4.22 22.27
CA GLY A 273 -6.77 -4.82 23.17
C GLY A 273 -5.49 -5.25 22.45
N LEU A 274 -5.60 -5.83 21.24
CA LEU A 274 -4.44 -6.15 20.40
C LEU A 274 -3.70 -4.90 19.95
N ILE A 275 -4.42 -3.86 19.52
CA ILE A 275 -3.80 -2.56 19.18
C ILE A 275 -3.03 -2.01 20.37
N PHE A 276 -3.65 -2.00 21.55
CA PHE A 276 -3.02 -1.53 22.78
C PHE A 276 -1.78 -2.36 23.13
N TYR A 277 -1.88 -3.68 23.07
CA TYR A 277 -0.77 -4.59 23.34
C TYR A 277 0.42 -4.32 22.41
N PHE A 278 0.19 -4.28 21.10
CA PHE A 278 1.25 -4.07 20.11
C PHE A 278 1.84 -2.65 20.09
N MET A 279 1.14 -1.66 20.64
CA MET A 279 1.59 -0.27 20.66
C MET A 279 2.22 0.13 22.00
N TYR A 280 1.71 -0.40 23.13
CA TYR A 280 2.08 0.06 24.47
C TYR A 280 2.79 -0.99 25.31
N ILE A 281 2.72 -2.29 24.95
CA ILE A 281 3.30 -3.37 25.75
C ILE A 281 4.50 -4.01 25.03
N VAL A 282 4.40 -4.27 23.73
CA VAL A 282 5.48 -4.87 22.93
C VAL A 282 5.87 -3.98 21.76
N ASP A 283 7.07 -4.18 21.19
CA ASP A 283 7.51 -3.50 19.98
C ASP A 283 6.83 -4.10 18.73
N GLY A 284 5.54 -3.79 18.57
CA GLY A 284 4.68 -4.37 17.55
C GLY A 284 3.98 -3.33 16.68
N ALA A 285 4.56 -2.14 16.50
CA ALA A 285 3.87 -1.00 15.88
C ALA A 285 3.25 -1.32 14.51
N PHE A 286 3.92 -2.12 13.67
CA PHE A 286 3.35 -2.57 12.39
C PHE A 286 2.14 -3.50 12.59
N CYS A 287 2.19 -4.45 13.53
CA CYS A 287 1.04 -5.29 13.89
C CYS A 287 -0.15 -4.44 14.38
N ALA A 288 0.12 -3.39 15.17
CA ALA A 288 -0.91 -2.46 15.61
C ALA A 288 -1.59 -1.77 14.42
N MET A 289 -0.84 -1.35 13.39
CA MET A 289 -1.41 -0.76 12.16
C MET A 289 -2.34 -1.73 11.42
N PHE A 290 -1.94 -2.99 11.29
CA PHE A 290 -2.82 -4.03 10.73
C PHE A 290 -4.11 -4.19 11.56
N CYS A 291 -3.98 -4.31 12.88
CA CYS A 291 -5.14 -4.44 13.79
C CYS A 291 -6.04 -3.20 13.76
N ALA A 292 -5.48 -1.99 13.61
CA ALA A 292 -6.26 -0.77 13.41
C ALA A 292 -7.05 -0.81 12.10
N GLY A 293 -6.46 -1.32 11.01
CA GLY A 293 -7.17 -1.57 9.76
C GLY A 293 -8.35 -2.53 9.93
N MET A 294 -8.14 -3.64 10.66
CA MET A 294 -9.19 -4.60 11.02
C MET A 294 -10.33 -3.93 11.80
N LEU A 295 -10.00 -3.14 12.83
CA LEU A 295 -10.98 -2.42 13.65
C LEU A 295 -11.78 -1.39 12.84
N ILE A 296 -11.11 -0.60 11.99
CA ILE A 296 -11.79 0.35 11.09
C ILE A 296 -12.76 -0.41 10.19
N CYS A 297 -12.35 -1.55 9.63
CA CYS A 297 -13.20 -2.38 8.79
C CYS A 297 -14.40 -2.95 9.54
N ASP A 298 -14.25 -3.43 10.78
CA ASP A 298 -15.36 -3.96 11.57
C ASP A 298 -16.38 -2.85 11.87
N LEU A 299 -15.89 -1.67 12.27
CA LEU A 299 -16.73 -0.50 12.53
C LEU A 299 -17.47 -0.02 11.28
N ASP A 300 -16.83 0.03 10.11
CA ASP A 300 -17.47 0.41 8.86
C ASP A 300 -18.57 -0.60 8.45
N LEU A 301 -18.30 -1.90 8.57
CA LEU A 301 -19.31 -2.94 8.30
C LEU A 301 -20.47 -2.90 9.30
N LEU A 302 -20.21 -2.58 10.57
CA LEU A 302 -21.25 -2.40 11.57
C LEU A 302 -22.08 -1.14 11.30
N ALA A 303 -21.46 -0.03 10.89
CA ALA A 303 -22.15 1.19 10.49
C ALA A 303 -23.12 0.92 9.33
N ASP A 304 -22.71 0.11 8.35
CA ASP A 304 -23.55 -0.27 7.21
C ASP A 304 -24.78 -1.07 7.59
N ARG A 305 -24.67 -1.88 8.63
CA ARG A 305 -25.77 -2.67 9.16
C ARG A 305 -26.59 -1.91 10.21
N ASN A 306 -26.31 -0.63 10.43
CA ASN A 306 -26.89 0.19 11.52
C ASN A 306 -26.70 -0.45 12.90
N LYS A 307 -25.55 -1.09 13.12
CA LYS A 307 -25.18 -1.84 14.34
C LYS A 307 -23.93 -1.27 15.02
N ILE A 308 -23.56 -0.03 14.74
CA ILE A 308 -22.44 0.64 15.40
C ILE A 308 -22.70 0.75 16.92
N PRO A 309 -21.68 0.66 17.80
CA PRO A 309 -21.89 0.84 19.23
C PRO A 309 -22.50 2.21 19.58
N GLU A 310 -23.38 2.26 20.59
CA GLU A 310 -24.12 3.47 21.01
C GLU A 310 -23.21 4.64 21.42
N MET A 311 -21.98 4.35 21.87
CA MET A 311 -21.00 5.40 22.17
C MET A 311 -20.73 6.28 20.94
N PHE A 312 -20.68 5.70 19.75
CA PHE A 312 -20.40 6.43 18.51
C PHE A 312 -21.61 7.19 17.99
N THR A 313 -22.84 6.71 18.24
CA THR A 313 -24.06 7.41 17.81
C THR A 313 -24.24 8.74 18.55
N ARG A 314 -23.75 8.86 19.80
CA ARG A 314 -23.75 10.13 20.55
C ARG A 314 -22.96 11.25 19.87
N PHE A 315 -21.96 10.90 19.06
CA PHE A 315 -21.10 11.84 18.35
C PHE A 315 -21.49 12.04 16.89
N GLU A 316 -22.61 11.46 16.44
CA GLU A 316 -23.03 11.50 15.04
C GLU A 316 -23.21 12.92 14.51
N GLN A 317 -23.72 13.84 15.36
CA GLN A 317 -23.87 15.26 15.03
C GLN A 317 -22.54 15.98 14.74
N PHE A 318 -21.42 15.49 15.29
CA PHE A 318 -20.09 16.07 15.12
C PHE A 318 -19.22 15.26 14.16
N LYS A 319 -19.78 14.26 13.45
CA LYS A 319 -19.00 13.32 12.63
C LYS A 319 -18.08 14.02 11.63
N GLU A 320 -18.60 15.04 10.93
CA GLU A 320 -17.83 15.76 9.90
C GLU A 320 -16.64 16.49 10.53
N LEU A 321 -16.90 17.21 11.63
CA LEU A 321 -15.85 17.91 12.38
C LEU A 321 -14.79 16.94 12.89
N ILE A 322 -15.19 15.80 13.45
CA ILE A 322 -14.27 14.78 13.96
C ILE A 322 -13.39 14.24 12.83
N PHE A 323 -13.97 13.77 11.73
CA PHE A 323 -13.19 13.16 10.65
C PHE A 323 -12.30 14.15 9.92
N VAL A 324 -12.72 15.42 9.77
CA VAL A 324 -11.84 16.48 9.22
C VAL A 324 -10.66 16.75 10.15
N ASN A 325 -10.88 16.85 11.46
CA ASN A 325 -9.77 17.03 12.41
C ASN A 325 -8.83 15.82 12.44
N LEU A 326 -9.38 14.59 12.42
CA LEU A 326 -8.56 13.38 12.31
C LEU A 326 -7.72 13.39 11.03
N PHE A 327 -8.28 13.82 9.89
CA PHE A 327 -7.53 13.95 8.65
C PHE A 327 -6.39 14.96 8.77
N VAL A 328 -6.65 16.17 9.30
CA VAL A 328 -5.64 17.22 9.47
C VAL A 328 -4.53 16.79 10.44
N VAL A 329 -4.90 16.22 11.58
CA VAL A 329 -3.95 15.67 12.56
C VAL A 329 -3.15 14.53 11.93
N GLY A 330 -3.79 13.67 11.14
CA GLY A 330 -3.15 12.57 10.44
C GLY A 330 -2.08 13.04 9.45
N ILE A 331 -2.37 14.09 8.66
CA ILE A 331 -1.39 14.71 7.76
C ILE A 331 -0.22 15.31 8.54
N TYR A 332 -0.50 16.02 9.64
CA TYR A 332 0.55 16.59 10.50
C TYR A 332 1.45 15.50 11.10
N LEU A 333 0.86 14.46 11.71
CA LEU A 333 1.60 13.37 12.33
C LEU A 333 2.39 12.53 11.31
N GLY A 334 1.88 12.42 10.07
CA GLY A 334 2.59 11.78 8.96
C GLY A 334 3.90 12.48 8.59
N GLY A 335 4.02 13.78 8.89
CA GLY A 335 5.20 14.60 8.68
C GLY A 335 6.25 14.54 9.80
N ILE A 336 6.24 13.51 10.65
CA ILE A 336 7.17 13.32 11.76
C ILE A 336 8.64 13.40 11.31
N PRO A 337 9.45 14.32 11.88
CA PRO A 337 10.90 14.33 11.69
C PRO A 337 11.56 13.10 12.28
N ASN A 338 12.49 12.50 11.54
CA ASN A 338 13.30 11.39 12.02
C ASN A 338 14.57 11.29 11.18
N HIS A 339 15.67 11.80 11.72
CA HIS A 339 17.02 11.61 11.17
C HIS A 339 17.75 10.49 11.93
N ASP A 340 18.01 10.72 13.22
CA ASP A 340 18.85 9.86 14.06
C ASP A 340 18.10 8.81 14.89
N GLY A 341 16.76 8.79 14.86
CA GLY A 341 15.94 7.94 15.75
C GLY A 341 16.03 8.31 17.25
N LYS A 342 16.77 9.37 17.61
CA LYS A 342 16.93 9.84 19.00
C LYS A 342 15.81 10.79 19.40
N LEU A 343 15.21 10.54 20.56
CA LEU A 343 14.10 11.35 21.09
C LEU A 343 14.53 12.79 21.43
N ASP A 344 15.79 12.98 21.84
CA ASP A 344 16.28 14.31 22.21
C ASP A 344 16.41 15.24 21.01
N GLU A 345 16.62 14.70 19.80
CA GLU A 345 16.55 15.50 18.57
C GLU A 345 15.11 15.93 18.28
N LEU A 346 14.14 15.02 18.44
CA LEU A 346 12.72 15.37 18.27
C LEU A 346 12.25 16.48 19.22
N LYS A 347 12.82 16.58 20.43
CA LYS A 347 12.50 17.67 21.37
C LYS A 347 12.95 19.04 20.84
N LYS A 348 14.02 19.10 20.05
CA LYS A 348 14.54 20.33 19.46
C LYS A 348 13.74 20.79 18.25
N GLU A 349 12.96 19.88 17.65
CA GLU A 349 12.12 20.16 16.49
C GLU A 349 10.93 21.05 16.85
N LYS A 350 10.78 22.16 16.12
CA LYS A 350 9.68 23.11 16.33
C LYS A 350 8.34 22.41 16.06
N GLY A 351 7.41 22.52 17.00
CA GLY A 351 6.09 21.87 16.91
C GLY A 351 6.04 20.41 17.40
N TRP A 352 7.19 19.81 17.76
CA TRP A 352 7.26 18.41 18.20
C TRP A 352 7.66 18.23 19.66
N TYR A 353 8.07 19.30 20.34
CA TYR A 353 8.47 19.27 21.75
C TYR A 353 7.46 18.54 22.65
N TYR A 354 6.20 18.96 22.68
CA TYR A 354 5.18 18.32 23.52
C TYR A 354 4.81 16.92 23.07
N LEU A 355 4.81 16.68 21.75
CA LEU A 355 4.51 15.36 21.20
C LEU A 355 5.56 14.34 21.64
N SER A 356 6.84 14.74 21.72
CA SER A 356 7.96 13.86 22.11
C SER A 356 7.74 13.10 23.43
N PHE A 357 6.90 13.62 24.34
CA PHE A 357 6.56 12.98 25.62
C PHE A 357 5.46 11.91 25.53
N LEU A 358 4.72 11.84 24.41
CA LEU A 358 3.62 10.89 24.23
C LEU A 358 4.08 9.48 23.82
N LYS A 359 5.31 9.37 23.31
CA LYS A 359 5.85 8.11 22.81
C LYS A 359 5.97 7.08 23.95
N PRO A 360 5.35 5.89 23.82
CA PRO A 360 5.43 4.84 24.83
C PRO A 360 6.82 4.17 24.84
N GLN A 361 7.13 3.47 25.93
CA GLN A 361 8.40 2.75 26.05
C GLN A 361 8.52 1.59 25.04
N ALA A 362 7.40 0.93 24.71
CA ALA A 362 7.37 -0.28 23.91
C ALA A 362 7.86 -0.11 22.46
N VAL A 363 7.42 0.93 21.74
CA VAL A 363 7.87 1.18 20.37
C VAL A 363 9.25 1.80 20.40
N PHE A 364 10.30 1.10 19.95
CA PHE A 364 11.67 1.62 20.09
C PHE A 364 11.91 2.86 19.24
N ASP A 365 11.64 2.78 17.94
CA ASP A 365 11.72 3.93 17.04
C ASP A 365 10.42 4.75 17.08
N TYR A 366 10.52 5.95 17.65
CA TYR A 366 9.39 6.82 17.92
C TYR A 366 8.59 7.17 16.65
N LYS A 367 9.19 7.13 15.45
CA LYS A 367 8.43 7.49 14.23
C LYS A 367 7.22 6.59 14.05
N TRP A 368 7.37 5.29 14.33
CA TRP A 368 6.30 4.32 14.08
C TRP A 368 5.08 4.54 14.98
N PHE A 369 5.28 5.11 16.17
CA PHE A 369 4.19 5.52 17.04
C PHE A 369 3.33 6.62 16.39
N TYR A 370 3.94 7.69 15.90
CA TYR A 370 3.19 8.78 15.25
C TYR A 370 2.61 8.35 13.90
N LEU A 371 3.38 7.56 13.12
CA LEU A 371 2.93 7.06 11.83
C LEU A 371 1.75 6.08 11.97
N PHE A 372 1.65 5.35 13.08
CA PHE A 372 0.47 4.54 13.39
C PHE A 372 -0.79 5.40 13.50
N PHE A 373 -0.76 6.47 14.30
CA PHE A 373 -1.91 7.38 14.42
C PHE A 373 -2.18 8.09 13.10
N ALA A 374 -1.14 8.55 12.41
CA ALA A 374 -1.24 9.21 11.12
C ALA A 374 -1.98 8.34 10.09
N ALA A 375 -1.51 7.11 9.87
CA ALA A 375 -2.11 6.20 8.90
C ALA A 375 -3.53 5.78 9.32
N THR A 376 -3.76 5.50 10.61
CA THR A 376 -5.08 5.12 11.13
C THR A 376 -6.11 6.23 10.91
N PHE A 377 -5.74 7.47 11.23
CA PHE A 377 -6.62 8.62 11.06
C PHE A 377 -6.90 8.92 9.58
N ILE A 378 -5.91 8.79 8.71
CA ILE A 378 -6.06 9.01 7.27
C ILE A 378 -6.98 7.97 6.65
N VAL A 379 -6.71 6.68 6.88
CA VAL A 379 -7.55 5.60 6.33
C VAL A 379 -8.98 5.69 6.88
N GLY A 380 -9.14 5.97 8.17
CA GLY A 380 -10.47 6.09 8.81
C GLY A 380 -11.27 7.33 8.39
N SER A 381 -10.63 8.41 7.93
CA SER A 381 -11.30 9.67 7.59
C SER A 381 -11.63 9.84 6.11
N ILE A 382 -10.84 9.28 5.19
CA ILE A 382 -11.01 9.51 3.74
C ILE A 382 -12.43 9.16 3.26
N SER A 383 -12.99 8.03 3.69
CA SER A 383 -14.34 7.61 3.28
C SER A 383 -15.45 8.57 3.71
N ARG A 384 -15.16 9.44 4.69
CA ARG A 384 -16.10 10.37 5.33
C ARG A 384 -15.95 11.81 4.81
N ILE A 385 -14.92 12.10 4.00
CA ILE A 385 -14.67 13.42 3.41
C ILE A 385 -14.87 13.32 1.89
N PRO A 386 -16.02 13.76 1.33
CA PRO A 386 -16.37 13.52 -0.07
C PRO A 386 -15.35 14.03 -1.09
N LEU A 387 -14.75 15.19 -0.85
CA LEU A 387 -13.75 15.78 -1.73
C LEU A 387 -12.50 14.90 -1.83
N ILE A 388 -11.99 14.45 -0.69
CA ILE A 388 -10.79 13.62 -0.60
C ILE A 388 -11.07 12.21 -1.13
N LYS A 389 -12.23 11.63 -0.79
CA LYS A 389 -12.69 10.37 -1.37
C LYS A 389 -12.73 10.44 -2.90
N SER A 390 -13.31 11.52 -3.44
CA SER A 390 -13.39 11.73 -4.89
C SER A 390 -12.03 11.86 -5.55
N PHE A 391 -11.04 12.47 -4.87
CA PHE A 391 -9.66 12.53 -5.36
C PHE A 391 -9.08 11.12 -5.54
N PHE A 392 -9.18 10.24 -4.53
CA PHE A 392 -8.67 8.88 -4.64
C PHE A 392 -9.48 7.99 -5.61
N GLU A 393 -10.73 8.33 -5.89
CA GLU A 393 -11.56 7.66 -6.89
C GLU A 393 -11.30 8.13 -8.34
N MET A 394 -10.43 9.13 -8.55
CA MET A 394 -10.03 9.57 -9.89
C MET A 394 -9.32 8.47 -10.68
N ARG A 395 -9.51 8.46 -12.00
CA ARG A 395 -8.95 7.44 -12.92
C ARG A 395 -7.43 7.24 -12.76
N PHE A 396 -6.69 8.33 -12.57
CA PHE A 396 -5.24 8.27 -12.36
C PHE A 396 -4.87 7.53 -11.08
N ASN A 397 -5.52 7.83 -9.96
CA ASN A 397 -5.29 7.15 -8.69
C ASN A 397 -5.73 5.68 -8.75
N GLN A 398 -6.82 5.37 -9.47
CA GLN A 398 -7.23 3.98 -9.72
C GLN A 398 -6.20 3.22 -10.57
N TYR A 399 -5.60 3.87 -11.57
CA TYR A 399 -4.50 3.30 -12.35
C TYR A 399 -3.29 3.00 -11.47
N LEU A 400 -2.85 3.98 -10.67
CA LEU A 400 -1.77 3.77 -9.69
C LEU A 400 -2.12 2.64 -8.73
N GLY A 401 -3.38 2.56 -8.29
CA GLY A 401 -3.88 1.51 -7.40
C GLY A 401 -3.73 0.11 -8.00
N ARG A 402 -3.94 -0.04 -9.31
CA ARG A 402 -3.77 -1.31 -10.03
C ARG A 402 -2.30 -1.72 -10.09
N ILE A 403 -1.40 -0.80 -10.42
CA ILE A 403 0.04 -1.12 -10.59
C ILE A 403 0.85 -0.97 -9.30
N SER A 404 0.24 -0.56 -8.19
CA SER A 404 0.92 -0.16 -6.95
C SER A 404 1.94 -1.16 -6.42
N PHE A 405 1.60 -2.45 -6.41
CA PHE A 405 2.51 -3.49 -5.95
C PHE A 405 3.72 -3.64 -6.90
N SER A 406 3.47 -3.68 -8.21
CA SER A 406 4.54 -3.76 -9.19
C SER A 406 5.41 -2.50 -9.20
N LEU A 407 4.83 -1.31 -9.06
CA LEU A 407 5.53 -0.04 -8.92
C LEU A 407 6.47 -0.07 -7.71
N TYR A 408 5.99 -0.58 -6.59
CA TYR A 408 6.81 -0.81 -5.39
C TYR A 408 7.95 -1.79 -5.64
N LEU A 409 7.79 -2.83 -6.46
CA LEU A 409 8.88 -3.77 -6.74
C LEU A 409 9.94 -3.19 -7.70
N VAL A 410 9.53 -2.45 -8.73
CA VAL A 410 10.44 -2.03 -9.81
C VAL A 410 11.15 -0.70 -9.56
N HIS A 411 10.64 0.18 -8.68
CA HIS A 411 11.24 1.50 -8.50
C HIS A 411 12.71 1.44 -8.04
N GLY A 412 13.06 0.51 -7.14
CA GLY A 412 14.44 0.31 -6.70
C GLY A 412 15.40 -0.10 -7.82
N PRO A 413 15.14 -1.24 -8.50
CA PRO A 413 15.94 -1.66 -9.65
C PRO A 413 16.07 -0.59 -10.73
N VAL A 414 15.01 0.18 -11.03
CA VAL A 414 15.09 1.29 -11.98
C VAL A 414 15.97 2.42 -11.46
N LEU A 415 15.86 2.75 -10.18
CA LEU A 415 16.68 3.78 -9.53
C LEU A 415 18.18 3.42 -9.59
N TRP A 416 18.59 2.19 -9.23
CA TRP A 416 20.01 1.82 -9.21
C TRP A 416 20.61 1.48 -10.59
N THR A 417 19.78 1.35 -11.62
CA THR A 417 20.25 1.12 -12.99
C THR A 417 20.22 2.40 -13.80
N LEU A 418 19.03 2.88 -14.12
CA LEU A 418 18.80 4.05 -14.95
C LEU A 418 18.88 5.34 -14.14
N GLY A 419 18.36 5.35 -12.92
CA GLY A 419 18.41 6.50 -12.02
C GLY A 419 19.84 6.94 -11.73
N ASP A 420 20.70 6.01 -11.31
CA ASP A 420 22.12 6.25 -11.02
C ASP A 420 22.81 7.01 -12.16
N ARG A 421 22.56 6.58 -13.40
CA ARG A 421 23.15 7.17 -14.61
C ARG A 421 22.58 8.55 -14.91
N LEU A 422 21.26 8.70 -14.90
CA LEU A 422 20.60 9.97 -15.26
C LEU A 422 20.84 11.07 -14.22
N TYR A 423 20.87 10.69 -12.95
CA TYR A 423 21.22 11.62 -11.89
C TYR A 423 22.70 11.99 -11.91
N ALA A 424 23.61 11.02 -12.13
CA ALA A 424 25.03 11.32 -12.31
C ALA A 424 25.26 12.29 -13.50
N ALA A 425 24.53 12.10 -14.61
CA ALA A 425 24.58 12.99 -15.76
C ALA A 425 24.18 14.42 -15.44
N THR A 426 23.13 14.60 -14.65
CA THR A 426 22.60 15.92 -14.26
C THR A 426 23.37 16.60 -13.14
N GLY A 427 24.41 15.94 -12.60
CA GLY A 427 25.32 16.50 -11.60
C GLY A 427 25.05 16.05 -10.16
N TRP A 428 24.23 15.01 -9.97
CA TRP A 428 24.00 14.33 -8.70
C TRP A 428 24.75 12.99 -8.71
N PHE A 429 26.02 12.99 -8.35
CA PHE A 429 26.86 11.78 -8.33
C PHE A 429 27.53 11.58 -6.97
N ARG A 430 28.04 10.36 -6.76
CA ARG A 430 28.81 9.93 -5.58
C ARG A 430 30.18 9.46 -6.06
N ASP A 431 31.15 9.32 -5.16
CA ASP A 431 32.52 8.90 -5.53
C ASP A 431 32.55 7.55 -6.25
N VAL A 432 31.66 6.62 -5.86
CA VAL A 432 31.50 5.30 -6.50
C VAL A 432 31.15 5.41 -8.00
N HIS A 433 30.47 6.47 -8.43
CA HIS A 433 30.10 6.66 -9.83
C HIS A 433 31.30 7.05 -10.70
N GLN A 434 32.34 7.67 -10.13
CA GLN A 434 33.56 8.02 -10.87
C GLN A 434 34.32 6.77 -11.33
N GLY A 435 34.29 5.70 -10.52
CA GLY A 435 34.87 4.40 -10.89
C GLY A 435 33.95 3.55 -11.76
N GLY A 436 32.66 3.52 -11.45
CA GLY A 436 31.70 2.61 -12.10
C GLY A 436 31.12 3.09 -13.43
N ILE A 437 30.80 4.38 -13.53
CA ILE A 437 30.15 4.99 -14.69
C ILE A 437 30.76 6.37 -15.03
N PRO A 438 32.08 6.49 -15.23
CA PRO A 438 32.77 7.76 -15.40
C PRO A 438 32.20 8.62 -16.54
N ASN A 439 31.80 7.99 -17.65
CA ASN A 439 31.25 8.67 -18.83
C ASN A 439 29.89 9.34 -18.56
N TRP A 440 29.19 8.95 -17.50
CA TRP A 440 27.91 9.55 -17.12
C TRP A 440 28.09 10.72 -16.16
N VAL A 441 29.16 10.77 -15.38
CA VAL A 441 29.35 11.82 -14.37
C VAL A 441 29.45 13.18 -15.04
N ASN A 442 28.51 14.08 -14.71
CA ASN A 442 28.40 15.42 -15.31
C ASN A 442 28.33 15.42 -16.85
N ALA A 443 27.76 14.38 -17.48
CA ALA A 443 27.59 14.34 -18.93
C ALA A 443 26.64 15.44 -19.45
N LEU A 444 25.67 15.87 -18.63
CA LEU A 444 24.73 16.94 -18.94
C LEU A 444 24.42 17.73 -17.66
N PRO A 445 25.37 18.52 -17.14
CA PRO A 445 25.22 19.15 -15.83
C PRO A 445 24.06 20.13 -15.85
N MET A 446 23.16 19.99 -14.87
CA MET A 446 21.96 20.81 -14.75
C MET A 446 22.04 21.69 -13.51
N SER A 447 21.31 22.80 -13.53
CA SER A 447 21.23 23.69 -12.37
C SER A 447 20.57 22.98 -11.18
N LYS A 448 21.17 23.12 -10.00
CA LYS A 448 20.60 22.72 -8.71
C LYS A 448 19.77 23.86 -8.08
N ALA A 449 19.46 24.91 -8.84
CA ALA A 449 18.60 25.98 -8.38
C ALA A 449 17.13 25.52 -8.28
N GLY A 450 16.44 26.01 -7.25
CA GLY A 450 15.03 25.73 -7.00
C GLY A 450 14.76 25.52 -5.50
N PRO A 451 13.48 25.39 -5.12
CA PRO A 451 13.12 24.93 -3.78
C PRO A 451 13.65 23.50 -3.56
N LEU A 452 14.05 23.20 -2.31
CA LEU A 452 14.54 21.88 -1.90
C LEU A 452 13.58 20.77 -2.34
N GLY A 453 14.09 19.77 -3.05
CA GLY A 453 13.33 18.65 -3.60
C GLY A 453 12.54 18.95 -4.89
N MET A 454 12.71 20.15 -5.46
CA MET A 454 12.13 20.57 -6.75
C MET A 454 13.18 21.23 -7.66
N GLU A 455 14.45 20.91 -7.46
CA GLU A 455 15.57 21.42 -8.24
C GLU A 455 15.46 20.94 -9.69
N VAL A 456 15.86 21.78 -10.64
CA VAL A 456 15.78 21.45 -12.08
C VAL A 456 16.57 20.18 -12.40
N GLY A 457 17.79 20.05 -11.87
CA GLY A 457 18.61 18.86 -12.05
C GLY A 457 18.01 17.59 -11.44
N PHE A 458 17.12 17.71 -10.46
CA PHE A 458 16.39 16.57 -9.89
C PHE A 458 15.14 16.22 -10.71
N LEU A 459 14.41 17.22 -11.21
CA LEU A 459 13.18 17.03 -11.98
C LEU A 459 13.42 16.54 -13.41
N VAL A 460 14.48 16.99 -14.09
CA VAL A 460 14.77 16.62 -15.49
C VAL A 460 14.89 15.10 -15.70
N PRO A 461 15.62 14.33 -14.86
CA PRO A 461 15.67 12.87 -14.95
C PRO A 461 14.28 12.20 -14.91
N HIS A 462 13.31 12.77 -14.20
CA HIS A 462 11.96 12.22 -14.10
C HIS A 462 11.16 12.28 -15.41
N LEU A 463 11.57 13.09 -16.39
CA LEU A 463 11.00 13.04 -17.74
C LEU A 463 11.21 11.67 -18.41
N ILE A 464 12.23 10.93 -17.98
CA ILE A 464 12.55 9.58 -18.46
C ILE A 464 12.21 8.55 -17.39
N LEU A 465 12.68 8.76 -16.14
CA LEU A 465 12.53 7.78 -15.07
C LEU A 465 11.07 7.46 -14.79
N LEU A 466 10.22 8.47 -14.63
CA LEU A 466 8.83 8.23 -14.22
C LEU A 466 8.03 7.45 -15.29
N PRO A 467 8.04 7.83 -16.59
CA PRO A 467 7.39 7.02 -17.62
C PRO A 467 7.94 5.60 -17.73
N VAL A 468 9.26 5.41 -17.63
CA VAL A 468 9.90 4.09 -17.69
C VAL A 468 9.48 3.22 -16.50
N THR A 469 9.48 3.78 -15.29
CA THR A 469 9.04 3.06 -14.09
C THR A 469 7.57 2.67 -14.19
N PHE A 470 6.69 3.56 -14.65
CA PHE A 470 5.27 3.23 -14.86
C PHE A 470 5.06 2.13 -15.90
N TRP A 471 5.80 2.20 -17.02
CA TRP A 471 5.74 1.18 -18.05
C TRP A 471 6.22 -0.19 -17.54
N LEU A 472 7.36 -0.24 -16.84
CA LEU A 472 7.87 -1.47 -16.23
C LEU A 472 6.93 -2.01 -15.15
N ALA A 473 6.33 -1.14 -14.33
CA ALA A 473 5.34 -1.54 -13.34
C ALA A 473 4.12 -2.19 -14.01
N GLU A 474 3.66 -1.65 -15.14
CA GLU A 474 2.56 -2.23 -15.91
C GLU A 474 2.92 -3.59 -16.52
N LEU A 475 4.15 -3.75 -17.02
CA LEU A 475 4.66 -5.04 -17.49
C LEU A 475 4.69 -6.08 -16.37
N VAL A 476 5.28 -5.74 -15.22
CA VAL A 476 5.34 -6.64 -14.06
C VAL A 476 3.94 -6.97 -13.54
N THR A 477 3.01 -6.02 -13.61
CA THR A 477 1.60 -6.26 -13.23
C THR A 477 0.97 -7.34 -14.11
N LYS A 478 1.12 -7.21 -15.44
CA LYS A 478 0.55 -8.14 -16.42
C LYS A 478 1.25 -9.50 -16.44
N LEU A 479 2.57 -9.54 -16.21
CA LEU A 479 3.40 -10.74 -16.38
C LEU A 479 3.60 -11.55 -15.10
N PHE A 480 3.60 -10.91 -13.93
CA PHE A 480 3.94 -11.57 -12.67
C PHE A 480 2.87 -11.37 -11.59
N ASP A 481 2.40 -10.14 -11.37
CA ASP A 481 1.43 -9.85 -10.29
C ASP A 481 0.07 -10.53 -10.53
N GLU A 482 -0.67 -10.13 -11.59
CA GLU A 482 -1.98 -10.69 -11.93
C GLU A 482 -1.92 -12.23 -12.14
N PRO A 483 -0.90 -12.78 -12.83
CA PRO A 483 -0.73 -14.23 -12.93
C PRO A 483 -0.46 -14.92 -11.60
N SER A 484 0.27 -14.33 -10.65
CA SER A 484 0.52 -14.93 -9.34
C SER A 484 -0.78 -15.14 -8.53
N VAL A 485 -1.73 -14.20 -8.67
CA VAL A 485 -3.06 -14.28 -8.06
C VAL A 485 -3.84 -15.47 -8.62
N THR A 486 -3.82 -15.63 -9.95
CA THR A 486 -4.52 -16.72 -10.64
C THR A 486 -3.85 -18.07 -10.37
N PHE A 487 -2.52 -18.12 -10.43
CA PHE A 487 -1.72 -19.32 -10.18
C PHE A 487 -1.91 -19.85 -8.76
N SER A 488 -1.83 -18.98 -7.74
CA SER A 488 -2.04 -19.37 -6.35
C SER A 488 -3.44 -19.93 -6.10
N GLN A 489 -4.46 -19.40 -6.78
CA GLN A 489 -5.84 -19.85 -6.68
C GLN A 489 -6.06 -21.19 -7.38
N TRP A 490 -5.48 -21.36 -8.57
CA TRP A 490 -5.44 -22.64 -9.26
C TRP A 490 -4.74 -23.72 -8.42
N LEU A 491 -3.57 -23.39 -7.86
CA LEU A 491 -2.77 -24.32 -7.06
C LEU A 491 -3.54 -24.76 -5.82
N TYR A 492 -4.19 -23.84 -5.11
CA TYR A 492 -5.05 -24.18 -3.98
C TYR A 492 -6.17 -25.14 -4.40
N GLY A 493 -6.86 -24.84 -5.51
CA GLY A 493 -7.92 -25.71 -6.03
C GLY A 493 -7.46 -27.14 -6.33
N ARG A 494 -6.21 -27.32 -6.79
CA ARG A 494 -5.59 -28.64 -7.00
C ARG A 494 -5.31 -29.41 -5.71
N THR A 495 -5.19 -28.73 -4.57
CA THR A 495 -4.99 -29.39 -3.27
C THR A 495 -6.28 -29.89 -2.63
N LEU A 496 -7.44 -29.45 -3.13
CA LEU A 496 -8.74 -29.83 -2.59
C LEU A 496 -9.20 -31.19 -3.13
N ARG A 497 -9.73 -32.05 -2.25
CA ARG A 497 -10.30 -33.35 -2.65
C ARG A 497 -11.47 -33.13 -3.62
N GLY A 498 -11.44 -33.82 -4.77
CA GLY A 498 -12.53 -33.82 -5.74
C GLY A 498 -12.32 -32.95 -6.99
N SER A 499 -11.16 -32.31 -7.16
CA SER A 499 -10.81 -31.65 -8.43
C SER A 499 -10.56 -32.70 -9.52
N LYS A 500 -11.61 -33.13 -10.21
CA LYS A 500 -11.50 -33.96 -11.42
C LYS A 500 -10.72 -33.20 -12.49
N LEU A 501 -9.82 -33.92 -13.16
CA LEU A 501 -9.01 -33.49 -14.30
C LEU A 501 -9.84 -32.86 -15.42
#